data_AF-A0A1C6RF85-F1
#
_entry.id   AF-A0A1C6RF85-F1
#
_cell.length_a   1.000
_cell.length_b   1.000
_cell.length_c   1.000
_cell.angle_alpha   90.00
_cell.angle_beta   90.00
_cell.angle_gamma   90.00
#
_symmetry.space_group_name_H-M   'P 1'
#
loop_
_entity.id
_entity.type
_entity.pdbx_description
1 polymer ?
#
loop_
_entity_poly.entity_id
_entity_poly.type
_entity_poly.pdbx_seq_one_letter_code
_entity_poly.pdbx_strand_id
1 'polypeptide(L)'
;MVALTAVVLSGVLAAAGCRGASPAPAPLRPAWQPAVLPVPPGPPGVPVVRDAAACMGRFYAAGAVRDAAGGTRPALWSSADAVTWSAAAVRAVSFYGAQNVLYAVACRGRSVVAVGAKSGGVHGNPRVSAWRVAGGALVEVPAEFEVFGGPEAVAVSRVAGAPAGWLVAGSRVAGAAVWSWSPPDGGPLAVTTPGGTSTPDPSGVPGRGAAPGAGEPGAAELEPPAALPELAGDGRGRTTAHDVVAVPDGWLVVGDLLPPDGTGFLPVAWTSTDGRGWRRWPLPSAGAGGAAGGDGGSVRRVVLAGAAVVAVGPAGAGFAVWRRAAAGWELAARFGAAGPEGATGGGGVRSVVGLAARGARVVAAVSGDGAAVWSSGDAGSSWRPVMVPAERDGVSSVVVGDDRLVLFADGADGFRAWSTGFTKLDS
;
A
#
# COMPACT_ATOMS: atom_id res chain seq x y z
N MET A 1 -20.22 -66.52 49.25
CA MET A 1 -19.47 -65.37 48.68
C MET A 1 -19.02 -65.75 47.28
N VAL A 2 -19.82 -65.39 46.27
CA VAL A 2 -19.49 -65.57 44.84
C VAL A 2 -19.62 -64.19 44.22
N ALA A 3 -18.52 -63.69 43.66
CA ALA A 3 -18.37 -62.32 43.21
C ALA A 3 -18.95 -62.12 41.79
N LEU A 4 -19.83 -61.14 41.66
CA LEU A 4 -20.26 -60.54 40.40
C LEU A 4 -19.18 -59.56 39.93
N THR A 5 -18.63 -59.74 38.73
CA THR A 5 -17.89 -58.68 38.02
C THR A 5 -18.55 -58.47 36.67
N ALA A 6 -19.36 -57.43 36.57
CA ALA A 6 -19.98 -56.98 35.34
C ALA A 6 -19.01 -56.08 34.56
N VAL A 7 -18.72 -56.45 33.31
CA VAL A 7 -17.96 -55.62 32.37
C VAL A 7 -18.90 -54.56 31.80
N VAL A 8 -18.72 -53.30 32.21
CA VAL A 8 -19.40 -52.13 31.62
C VAL A 8 -18.54 -51.60 30.48
N LEU A 9 -18.86 -52.00 29.26
CA LEU A 9 -18.32 -51.44 28.02
C LEU A 9 -19.28 -50.33 27.55
N SER A 10 -19.19 -49.14 28.14
CA SER A 10 -19.99 -47.98 27.70
C SER A 10 -19.20 -47.19 26.67
N GLY A 11 -19.69 -47.24 25.43
CA GLY A 11 -19.12 -46.56 24.27
C GLY A 11 -19.15 -45.03 24.43
N VAL A 12 -17.97 -44.43 24.29
CA VAL A 12 -17.83 -43.03 23.90
C VAL A 12 -17.92 -42.99 22.39
N LEU A 13 -19.15 -42.87 21.85
CA LEU A 13 -19.35 -42.50 20.46
C LEU A 13 -18.76 -41.10 20.27
N ALA A 14 -17.71 -41.02 19.46
CA ALA A 14 -17.17 -39.78 18.95
C ALA A 14 -18.25 -39.05 18.14
N ALA A 15 -19.02 -38.19 18.79
CA ALA A 15 -19.76 -37.12 18.14
C ALA A 15 -18.75 -36.04 17.68
N ALA A 16 -17.84 -36.42 16.78
CA ALA A 16 -17.16 -35.48 15.91
C ALA A 16 -18.24 -34.97 14.94
N GLY A 17 -19.04 -34.03 15.42
CA GLY A 17 -20.08 -33.40 14.62
C GLY A 17 -19.42 -32.82 13.38
N CYS A 18 -19.73 -33.40 12.22
CA CYS A 18 -19.58 -32.76 10.94
C CYS A 18 -20.37 -31.45 11.01
N ARG A 19 -19.76 -30.38 11.51
CA ARG A 19 -20.25 -29.02 11.26
C ARG A 19 -20.10 -28.84 9.77
N GLY A 20 -21.16 -29.14 9.03
CA GLY A 20 -21.23 -28.88 7.59
C GLY A 20 -20.73 -27.46 7.36
N ALA A 21 -19.79 -27.31 6.44
CA ALA A 21 -19.25 -26.00 6.10
C ALA A 21 -20.44 -25.06 5.84
N SER A 22 -20.52 -23.97 6.60
CA SER A 22 -21.56 -22.99 6.35
C SER A 22 -21.41 -22.51 4.91
N PRO A 23 -22.50 -22.44 4.12
CA PRO A 23 -22.41 -22.05 2.73
C PRO A 23 -21.72 -20.70 2.62
N ALA A 24 -20.82 -20.58 1.64
CA ALA A 24 -20.12 -19.32 1.40
C ALA A 24 -21.15 -18.20 1.14
N PRO A 25 -20.93 -16.99 1.69
CA PRO A 25 -21.88 -15.90 1.52
C PRO A 25 -22.00 -15.50 0.05
N ALA A 26 -23.23 -15.18 -0.37
CA ALA A 26 -23.52 -14.82 -1.76
C ALA A 26 -22.73 -13.56 -2.20
N PRO A 27 -22.18 -13.54 -3.43
CA PRO A 27 -21.49 -12.38 -3.98
C PRO A 27 -22.37 -11.12 -4.04
N LEU A 28 -21.76 -9.96 -3.81
CA LEU A 28 -22.36 -8.64 -4.04
C LEU A 28 -22.37 -8.32 -5.53
N ARG A 29 -23.48 -7.75 -6.03
CA ARG A 29 -23.69 -7.44 -7.46
C ARG A 29 -24.05 -5.97 -7.66
N PRO A 30 -23.12 -5.03 -7.40
CA PRO A 30 -23.40 -3.61 -7.57
C PRO A 30 -23.61 -3.26 -9.05
N ALA A 31 -24.43 -2.24 -9.29
CA ALA A 31 -24.64 -1.70 -10.64
C ALA A 31 -23.45 -0.81 -11.02
N TRP A 32 -22.45 -1.40 -11.67
CA TRP A 32 -21.28 -0.69 -12.16
C TRP A 32 -21.60 0.22 -13.35
N GLN A 33 -21.01 1.40 -13.35
CA GLN A 33 -21.06 2.36 -14.44
C GLN A 33 -19.63 2.59 -14.95
N PRO A 34 -19.38 2.54 -16.27
CA PRO A 34 -18.07 2.88 -16.81
C PRO A 34 -17.68 4.32 -16.44
N ALA A 35 -16.41 4.52 -16.09
CA ALA A 35 -15.79 5.83 -15.93
C ALA A 35 -14.65 5.96 -16.95
N VAL A 36 -14.52 7.15 -17.54
CA VAL A 36 -13.48 7.42 -18.54
C VAL A 36 -12.50 8.42 -17.98
N LEU A 37 -11.21 8.06 -17.98
CA LEU A 37 -10.13 8.99 -17.65
C LEU A 37 -9.65 9.64 -18.95
N PRO A 38 -9.75 10.97 -19.10
CA PRO A 38 -9.26 11.64 -20.29
C PRO A 38 -7.73 11.52 -20.36
N VAL A 39 -7.19 11.31 -21.55
CA VAL A 39 -5.73 11.33 -21.75
C VAL A 39 -5.23 12.78 -21.59
N PRO A 40 -4.31 13.07 -20.65
CA PRO A 40 -3.71 14.40 -20.52
C PRO A 40 -3.01 14.84 -21.83
N PRO A 41 -2.92 16.15 -22.11
CA PRO A 41 -2.20 16.68 -23.28
C PRO A 41 -0.78 16.09 -23.42
N GLY A 42 -0.37 15.80 -24.65
CA GLY A 42 0.93 15.21 -24.97
C GLY A 42 0.81 14.11 -26.04
N PRO A 43 1.88 13.32 -26.25
CA PRO A 43 1.88 12.21 -27.20
C PRO A 43 0.75 11.20 -26.93
N PRO A 44 0.22 10.49 -27.93
CA PRO A 44 -0.79 9.45 -27.70
C PRO A 44 -0.35 8.38 -26.69
N GLY A 45 -1.30 7.77 -25.99
CA GLY A 45 -1.03 6.66 -25.09
C GLY A 45 -2.24 6.26 -24.26
N VAL A 46 -2.07 5.21 -23.46
CA VAL A 46 -3.13 4.60 -22.64
C VAL A 46 -2.88 4.97 -21.17
N PRO A 47 -3.91 5.43 -20.42
CA PRO A 47 -3.80 5.60 -18.98
C PRO A 47 -3.38 4.29 -18.30
N VAL A 48 -2.63 4.41 -17.21
CA VAL A 48 -2.28 3.30 -16.31
C VAL A 48 -2.41 3.87 -14.92
N VAL A 49 -3.33 3.33 -14.10
CA VAL A 49 -3.53 3.78 -12.72
C VAL A 49 -2.89 2.79 -11.77
N ARG A 50 -2.15 3.31 -10.79
CA ARG A 50 -1.46 2.49 -9.78
C ARG A 50 -1.96 2.74 -8.37
N ASP A 51 -2.52 3.93 -8.12
CA ASP A 51 -3.08 4.23 -6.82
C ASP A 51 -4.21 5.27 -6.92
N ALA A 52 -5.03 5.32 -5.88
CA ALA A 52 -6.12 6.28 -5.79
C ALA A 52 -6.43 6.64 -4.34
N ALA A 53 -6.89 7.87 -4.13
CA ALA A 53 -7.26 8.41 -2.82
C ALA A 53 -8.55 9.23 -2.92
N ALA A 54 -9.35 9.24 -1.86
CA ALA A 54 -10.56 10.06 -1.76
C ALA A 54 -10.49 10.95 -0.52
N CYS A 55 -10.67 12.25 -0.73
CA CYS A 55 -10.38 13.28 0.26
C CYS A 55 -11.28 14.48 0.05
N MET A 56 -11.93 14.96 1.12
CA MET A 56 -12.74 16.18 1.09
C MET A 56 -13.77 16.18 -0.08
N GLY A 57 -14.47 15.06 -0.28
CA GLY A 57 -15.48 14.91 -1.33
C GLY A 57 -14.91 14.85 -2.76
N ARG A 58 -13.61 14.62 -2.93
CA ARG A 58 -12.97 14.45 -4.25
C ARG A 58 -12.21 13.14 -4.33
N PHE A 59 -12.18 12.59 -5.53
CA PHE A 59 -11.39 11.43 -5.90
C PHE A 59 -10.14 11.86 -6.65
N TYR A 60 -9.05 11.15 -6.42
CA TYR A 60 -7.79 11.29 -7.13
C TYR A 60 -7.33 9.91 -7.59
N ALA A 61 -6.91 9.81 -8.85
CA ALA A 61 -6.27 8.62 -9.40
C ALA A 61 -4.87 9.02 -9.88
N ALA A 62 -3.85 8.27 -9.46
CA ALA A 62 -2.46 8.53 -9.77
C ALA A 62 -1.86 7.38 -10.58
N GLY A 63 -1.04 7.75 -11.56
CA GLY A 63 -0.45 6.78 -12.46
C GLY A 63 0.42 7.42 -13.53
N ALA A 64 0.27 6.94 -14.75
CA ALA A 64 0.95 7.44 -15.93
C ALA A 64 0.08 7.30 -17.19
N VAL A 65 0.53 7.92 -18.27
CA VAL A 65 0.15 7.51 -19.63
C VAL A 65 1.30 6.71 -20.21
N ARG A 66 1.00 5.53 -20.76
CA ARG A 66 1.96 4.66 -21.43
C ARG A 66 1.78 4.73 -22.95
N ASP A 67 2.84 5.01 -23.68
CA ASP A 67 2.83 4.99 -25.15
C ASP A 67 2.99 3.56 -25.70
N ALA A 68 2.92 3.42 -27.03
CA ALA A 68 3.06 2.12 -27.70
C ALA A 68 4.46 1.49 -27.57
N ALA A 69 5.50 2.29 -27.32
CA ALA A 69 6.87 1.83 -27.09
C ALA A 69 7.14 1.48 -25.61
N GLY A 70 6.14 1.62 -24.73
CA GLY A 70 6.28 1.42 -23.30
C GLY A 70 6.91 2.61 -22.56
N GLY A 71 7.13 3.73 -23.26
CA GLY A 71 7.45 5.01 -22.64
C GLY A 71 6.31 5.46 -21.74
N THR A 72 6.66 6.12 -20.64
CA THR A 72 5.70 6.55 -19.62
C THR A 72 5.83 8.04 -19.38
N ARG A 73 4.73 8.69 -19.00
CA ARG A 73 4.71 10.05 -18.46
C ARG A 73 3.74 10.13 -17.29
N PRO A 74 4.04 10.85 -16.20
CA PRO A 74 3.20 10.85 -15.01
C PRO A 74 1.86 11.50 -15.32
N ALA A 75 0.82 11.03 -14.62
CA ALA A 75 -0.52 11.57 -14.76
C ALA A 75 -1.27 11.48 -13.43
N LEU A 76 -2.05 12.53 -13.15
CA LEU A 76 -2.98 12.59 -12.04
C LEU A 76 -4.34 13.01 -12.59
N TRP A 77 -5.39 12.28 -12.22
CA TRP A 77 -6.77 12.62 -12.53
C TRP A 77 -7.51 12.95 -11.24
N SER A 78 -8.47 13.87 -11.32
CA SER A 78 -9.39 14.15 -10.22
C SER A 78 -10.83 14.15 -10.68
N SER A 79 -11.74 13.83 -9.76
CA SER A 79 -13.18 13.83 -9.99
C SER A 79 -13.91 14.24 -8.71
N ALA A 80 -15.04 14.93 -8.84
CA ALA A 80 -15.92 15.25 -7.72
C ALA A 80 -17.03 14.21 -7.54
N ASP A 81 -17.36 13.46 -8.59
CA ASP A 81 -18.51 12.55 -8.66
C ASP A 81 -18.11 11.08 -8.94
N ALA A 82 -16.81 10.82 -9.09
CA ALA A 82 -16.23 9.53 -9.48
C ALA A 82 -16.68 9.02 -10.86
N VAL A 83 -17.29 9.87 -11.68
CA VAL A 83 -17.78 9.54 -13.04
C VAL A 83 -17.09 10.43 -14.07
N THR A 84 -17.09 11.74 -13.81
CA THR A 84 -16.48 12.76 -14.67
C THR A 84 -15.08 13.07 -14.15
N TRP A 85 -14.06 12.68 -14.92
CA TRP A 85 -12.66 12.87 -14.55
C TRP A 85 -12.00 13.99 -15.34
N SER A 86 -11.09 14.71 -14.69
CA SER A 86 -10.24 15.72 -15.31
C SER A 86 -8.78 15.41 -15.04
N ALA A 87 -7.94 15.46 -16.07
CA ALA A 87 -6.50 15.32 -15.95
C ALA A 87 -5.87 16.63 -15.45
N ALA A 88 -4.94 16.54 -14.50
CA ALA A 88 -4.12 17.67 -14.07
C ALA A 88 -3.05 17.98 -15.14
N ALA A 89 -2.73 19.25 -15.33
CA ALA A 89 -1.53 19.65 -16.06
C ALA A 89 -0.28 19.16 -15.31
N VAL A 90 0.75 18.71 -16.02
CA VAL A 90 1.97 18.15 -15.42
C VAL A 90 3.14 19.10 -15.62
N ARG A 91 3.90 19.33 -14.55
CA ARG A 91 5.15 20.12 -14.55
C ARG A 91 6.26 19.30 -13.92
N ALA A 92 6.88 18.45 -14.74
CA ALA A 92 8.11 17.77 -14.37
C ALA A 92 9.29 18.74 -14.52
N VAL A 93 10.28 18.63 -13.63
CA VAL A 93 11.50 19.44 -13.67
C VAL A 93 12.74 18.59 -13.96
N SER A 94 12.65 17.27 -13.79
CA SER A 94 13.75 16.33 -14.06
C SER A 94 13.46 15.40 -15.23
N PHE A 95 14.53 14.85 -15.83
CA PHE A 95 14.43 13.88 -16.93
C PHE A 95 13.64 12.62 -16.54
N TYR A 96 13.90 12.08 -15.35
CA TYR A 96 13.19 10.90 -14.86
C TYR A 96 11.79 11.25 -14.35
N GLY A 97 11.61 12.42 -13.76
CA GLY A 97 10.31 12.95 -13.35
C GLY A 97 9.32 12.97 -14.51
N ALA A 98 9.75 13.45 -15.68
CA ALA A 98 8.94 13.45 -16.90
C ALA A 98 8.49 12.04 -17.35
N GLN A 99 9.11 10.98 -16.81
CA GLN A 99 8.84 9.59 -17.15
C GLN A 99 8.25 8.76 -16.00
N ASN A 100 8.00 9.36 -14.85
CA ASN A 100 7.53 8.67 -13.66
C ASN A 100 6.20 7.93 -13.92
N VAL A 101 6.06 6.77 -13.29
CA VAL A 101 4.75 6.19 -12.96
C VAL A 101 4.47 6.52 -11.50
N LEU A 102 3.43 7.31 -11.24
CA LEU A 102 2.99 7.61 -9.87
C LEU A 102 2.32 6.36 -9.29
N TYR A 103 2.83 5.84 -8.17
CA TYR A 103 2.37 4.57 -7.59
C TYR A 103 1.83 4.70 -6.15
N ALA A 104 1.94 5.88 -5.56
CA ALA A 104 1.31 6.19 -4.28
C ALA A 104 0.76 7.61 -4.30
N VAL A 105 -0.47 7.81 -3.83
CA VAL A 105 -1.11 9.12 -3.71
C VAL A 105 -1.81 9.24 -2.37
N ALA A 106 -1.68 10.40 -1.73
CA ALA A 106 -2.36 10.70 -0.48
C ALA A 106 -2.71 12.18 -0.39
N CYS A 107 -3.56 12.49 0.57
CA CYS A 107 -4.02 13.82 0.84
C CYS A 107 -3.93 14.16 2.32
N ARG A 108 -3.83 15.46 2.60
CA ARG A 108 -4.10 16.06 3.90
C ARG A 108 -5.01 17.25 3.67
N GLY A 109 -6.27 17.12 4.06
CA GLY A 109 -7.29 18.11 3.71
C GLY A 109 -7.38 18.26 2.19
N ARG A 110 -7.08 19.45 1.67
CA ARG A 110 -7.09 19.74 0.22
C ARG A 110 -5.73 19.55 -0.46
N SER A 111 -4.66 19.41 0.31
CA SER A 111 -3.31 19.22 -0.22
C SER A 111 -3.14 17.77 -0.65
N VAL A 112 -2.67 17.56 -1.88
CA VAL A 112 -2.47 16.23 -2.47
C VAL A 112 -1.01 16.07 -2.84
N VAL A 113 -0.46 14.91 -2.49
CA VAL A 113 0.89 14.52 -2.86
C VAL A 113 0.89 13.14 -3.48
N ALA A 114 1.92 12.87 -4.27
CA ALA A 114 2.17 11.55 -4.82
C ALA A 114 3.65 11.21 -4.80
N VAL A 115 3.94 9.91 -4.86
CA VAL A 115 5.27 9.38 -5.10
C VAL A 115 5.22 8.59 -6.41
N GLY A 116 6.25 8.79 -7.24
CA GLY A 116 6.43 8.06 -8.48
C GLY A 116 7.86 7.64 -8.69
N ALA A 117 8.08 6.75 -9.65
CA ALA A 117 9.43 6.40 -10.07
C ALA A 117 9.49 6.00 -11.54
N LYS A 118 10.70 6.03 -12.08
CA LYS A 118 11.08 5.39 -13.34
C LYS A 118 12.33 4.54 -13.09
N SER A 119 12.27 3.25 -13.37
CA SER A 119 13.48 2.43 -13.44
C SER A 119 14.27 2.81 -14.69
N GLY A 120 15.58 3.01 -14.54
CA GLY A 120 16.44 3.40 -15.66
C GLY A 120 17.89 3.64 -15.28
N GLY A 121 18.72 3.94 -16.29
CA GLY A 121 20.17 4.04 -16.16
C GLY A 121 20.88 2.69 -16.18
N VAL A 122 22.22 2.71 -16.09
CA VAL A 122 23.09 1.53 -16.24
C VAL A 122 22.80 0.41 -15.21
N HIS A 123 22.20 0.74 -14.07
CA HIS A 123 21.93 -0.20 -12.98
C HIS A 123 20.43 -0.50 -12.76
N GLY A 124 19.52 0.07 -13.56
CA GLY A 124 18.08 -0.17 -13.44
C GLY A 124 17.41 0.33 -12.15
N ASN A 125 18.16 0.97 -11.25
CA ASN A 125 17.64 1.46 -9.98
C ASN A 125 16.48 2.45 -10.18
N PRO A 126 15.41 2.36 -9.37
CA PRO A 126 14.29 3.28 -9.47
C PRO A 126 14.71 4.71 -9.13
N ARG A 127 14.43 5.64 -10.04
CA ARG A 127 14.58 7.08 -9.80
C ARG A 127 13.26 7.61 -9.27
N VAL A 128 13.16 7.69 -7.94
CA VAL A 128 11.96 8.10 -7.21
C VAL A 128 11.87 9.63 -7.18
N SER A 129 10.68 10.16 -7.47
CA SER A 129 10.36 11.58 -7.30
C SER A 129 9.12 11.75 -6.41
N ALA A 130 9.12 12.84 -5.65
CA ALA A 130 7.93 13.32 -4.94
C ALA A 130 7.18 14.34 -5.80
N TRP A 131 5.87 14.39 -5.64
CA TRP A 131 4.97 15.23 -6.44
C TRP A 131 3.90 15.86 -5.56
N ARG A 132 3.43 17.04 -5.94
CA ARG A 132 2.33 17.73 -5.26
C ARG A 132 1.36 18.35 -6.25
N VAL A 133 0.15 18.63 -5.81
CA VAL A 133 -0.79 19.46 -6.56
C VAL A 133 -0.66 20.92 -6.14
N ALA A 134 -0.35 21.81 -7.09
CA ALA A 134 -0.22 23.25 -6.87
C ALA A 134 -0.94 24.01 -7.98
N GLY A 135 -1.91 24.86 -7.63
CA GLY A 135 -2.70 25.61 -8.61
C GLY A 135 -3.44 24.72 -9.62
N GLY A 136 -3.82 23.50 -9.21
CA GLY A 136 -4.46 22.51 -10.09
C GLY A 136 -3.51 21.72 -10.99
N ALA A 137 -2.21 22.04 -10.99
CA ALA A 137 -1.19 21.27 -11.72
C ALA A 137 -0.49 20.27 -10.78
N LEU A 138 -0.13 19.11 -11.33
CA LEU A 138 0.80 18.17 -10.72
C LEU A 138 2.23 18.68 -10.96
N VAL A 139 2.95 19.00 -9.89
CA VAL A 139 4.29 19.58 -9.93
C VAL A 139 5.28 18.63 -9.25
N GLU A 140 6.36 18.31 -9.93
CA GLU A 140 7.47 17.56 -9.35
C GLU A 140 8.12 18.41 -8.26
N VAL A 141 8.34 17.82 -7.10
CA VAL A 141 9.10 18.46 -6.02
C VAL A 141 10.57 18.19 -6.32
N PRO A 142 11.39 19.24 -6.56
CA PRO A 142 12.82 19.06 -6.75
C PRO A 142 13.41 18.33 -5.56
N ALA A 143 14.15 17.28 -5.85
CA ALA A 143 14.87 16.48 -4.88
C ALA A 143 16.33 16.44 -5.32
N GLU A 144 17.24 16.76 -4.40
CA GLU A 144 18.65 16.43 -4.60
C GLU A 144 18.84 14.92 -4.64
N PHE A 145 19.99 14.46 -5.09
CA PHE A 145 20.28 13.06 -5.43
C PHE A 145 20.33 12.11 -4.21
N GLU A 146 19.45 12.24 -3.21
CA GLU A 146 19.58 11.49 -1.94
C GLU A 146 18.28 11.38 -1.12
N VAL A 147 17.17 11.95 -1.60
CA VAL A 147 15.95 12.21 -0.80
C VAL A 147 15.27 10.96 -0.22
N PHE A 148 15.64 9.76 -0.64
CA PHE A 148 15.15 8.51 -0.03
C PHE A 148 16.26 7.61 0.56
N GLY A 149 17.40 8.20 0.93
CA GLY A 149 18.58 7.48 1.43
C GLY A 149 19.60 7.15 0.34
N GLY A 150 19.56 7.87 -0.80
CA GLY A 150 20.53 7.76 -1.89
C GLY A 150 20.84 6.31 -2.30
N PRO A 151 22.11 5.87 -2.27
CA PRO A 151 22.52 4.52 -2.65
C PRO A 151 21.99 3.42 -1.71
N GLU A 152 21.57 3.76 -0.49
CA GLU A 152 21.01 2.81 0.47
C GLU A 152 19.49 2.64 0.34
N ALA A 153 18.84 3.45 -0.51
CA ALA A 153 17.41 3.33 -0.77
C ALA A 153 17.10 2.00 -1.47
N VAL A 154 16.28 1.15 -0.86
CA VAL A 154 15.87 -0.12 -1.44
C VAL A 154 14.50 0.01 -2.09
N ALA A 155 13.54 0.58 -1.36
CA ALA A 155 12.17 0.75 -1.85
C ALA A 155 11.51 1.98 -1.21
N VAL A 156 10.67 2.64 -1.99
CA VAL A 156 9.70 3.63 -1.50
C VAL A 156 8.33 3.11 -1.88
N SER A 157 7.45 2.95 -0.90
CA SER A 157 6.25 2.10 -1.05
C SER A 157 4.98 2.93 -1.08
N ARG A 158 4.66 3.62 0.02
CA ARG A 158 3.34 4.26 0.23
C ARG A 158 3.48 5.58 0.96
N VAL A 159 2.50 6.46 0.78
CA VAL A 159 2.42 7.76 1.45
C VAL A 159 1.06 7.89 2.13
N ALA A 160 1.03 8.51 3.31
CA ALA A 160 -0.21 8.87 4.00
C ALA A 160 -0.11 10.30 4.53
N GLY A 161 -1.26 11.00 4.60
CA GLY A 161 -1.39 12.32 5.20
C GLY A 161 -2.08 12.26 6.57
N ALA A 162 -1.60 13.07 7.50
CA ALA A 162 -2.16 13.32 8.83
C ALA A 162 -2.10 14.82 9.13
N PRO A 163 -2.82 15.38 10.12
CA PRO A 163 -2.71 16.80 10.46
C PRO A 163 -1.26 17.30 10.62
N ALA A 164 -0.39 16.48 11.24
CA ALA A 164 1.02 16.79 11.46
C ALA A 164 1.88 16.86 10.17
N GLY A 165 1.44 16.28 9.06
CA GLY A 165 2.24 16.18 7.85
C GLY A 165 1.94 14.92 7.05
N TRP A 166 2.91 14.47 6.29
CA TRP A 166 2.83 13.24 5.52
C TRP A 166 3.95 12.33 5.97
N LEU A 167 3.70 11.03 5.88
CA LEU A 167 4.69 10.01 6.10
C LEU A 167 4.74 9.12 4.88
N VAL A 168 5.96 8.92 4.37
CA VAL A 168 6.26 7.94 3.32
C VAL A 168 6.88 6.73 3.99
N ALA A 169 6.38 5.52 3.69
CA ALA A 169 6.94 4.26 4.15
C ALA A 169 7.71 3.55 3.03
N GLY A 170 8.75 2.81 3.39
CA GLY A 170 9.57 2.05 2.46
C GLY A 170 10.70 1.29 3.17
N SER A 171 11.81 1.07 2.49
CA SER A 171 12.95 0.32 3.03
C SER A 171 14.28 0.86 2.53
N ARG A 172 15.29 0.70 3.36
CA ARG A 172 16.71 0.90 3.09
C ARG A 172 17.48 -0.40 3.28
N VAL A 173 18.78 -0.39 3.01
CA VAL A 173 19.68 -1.53 3.29
C VAL A 173 19.55 -2.00 4.74
N ALA A 174 19.43 -1.06 5.68
CA ALA A 174 19.25 -1.35 7.11
C ALA A 174 17.86 -1.93 7.48
N GLY A 175 16.89 -1.97 6.57
CA GLY A 175 15.53 -2.48 6.81
C GLY A 175 14.43 -1.44 6.55
N ALA A 176 13.28 -1.60 7.21
CA ALA A 176 12.15 -0.70 7.06
C ALA A 176 12.53 0.75 7.42
N ALA A 177 11.99 1.71 6.66
CA ALA A 177 12.28 3.12 6.79
C ALA A 177 11.03 3.98 6.57
N VAL A 178 11.07 5.20 7.09
CA VAL A 178 10.06 6.22 6.86
C VAL A 178 10.72 7.58 6.57
N TRP A 179 9.99 8.44 5.85
CA TRP A 179 10.38 9.82 5.59
C TRP A 179 9.21 10.73 5.91
N SER A 180 9.42 11.74 6.74
CA SER A 180 8.40 12.75 7.00
C SER A 180 8.41 13.82 5.92
N TRP A 181 7.26 14.47 5.69
CA TRP A 181 7.13 15.58 4.78
C TRP A 181 6.17 16.58 5.41
N SER A 182 6.70 17.71 5.89
CA SER A 182 5.97 18.62 6.79
C SER A 182 5.64 20.04 6.28
N PRO A 183 6.04 20.53 5.09
CA PRO A 183 5.58 21.84 4.63
C PRO A 183 4.04 21.90 4.48
N PRO A 184 3.39 23.02 4.83
CA PRO A 184 1.93 23.20 4.74
C PRO A 184 1.32 22.81 3.37
N ASP A 185 2.05 23.16 2.31
CA ASP A 185 1.63 23.07 0.90
C ASP A 185 2.38 21.99 0.11
N GLY A 186 3.06 21.08 0.80
CA GLY A 186 3.94 20.10 0.17
C GLY A 186 5.15 20.74 -0.52
N GLY A 187 5.76 21.77 0.08
CA GLY A 187 7.08 22.30 -0.29
C GLY A 187 8.20 21.23 -0.31
N PRO A 188 9.49 21.60 -0.37
CA PRO A 188 10.58 20.62 -0.47
C PRO A 188 10.45 19.52 0.59
N LEU A 189 10.70 18.28 0.17
CA LEU A 189 10.62 17.10 1.04
C LEU A 189 11.73 17.20 2.09
N ALA A 190 11.37 17.53 3.32
CA ALA A 190 12.28 17.52 4.45
C ALA A 190 12.49 16.07 4.92
N VAL A 191 13.52 15.42 4.41
CA VAL A 191 13.90 14.08 4.87
C VAL A 191 14.39 14.18 6.30
N THR A 192 13.54 13.86 7.27
CA THR A 192 14.01 13.57 8.62
C THR A 192 14.62 12.18 8.62
N THR A 193 15.94 12.10 8.52
CA THR A 193 16.67 10.93 9.00
C THR A 193 16.91 11.08 10.51
N PRO A 194 17.02 9.98 11.27
CA PRO A 194 17.36 10.07 12.69
C PRO A 194 18.74 10.69 12.84
N GLY A 195 18.84 11.75 13.64
CA GLY A 195 20.11 12.42 13.95
C GLY A 195 20.53 13.55 13.02
N GLY A 196 19.85 13.79 11.89
CA GLY A 196 20.17 14.89 10.98
C GLY A 196 19.27 16.11 11.20
N THR A 197 19.82 17.22 11.71
CA THR A 197 19.18 18.53 11.52
C THR A 197 19.26 18.89 10.04
N SER A 198 18.12 18.98 9.36
CA SER A 198 18.07 19.61 8.05
C SER A 198 18.35 21.11 8.22
N THR A 199 19.59 21.55 8.02
CA THR A 199 19.87 22.96 7.77
C THR A 199 19.55 23.26 6.31
N PRO A 200 18.58 24.14 6.00
CA PRO A 200 18.44 24.64 4.65
C PRO A 200 19.66 25.52 4.32
N ASP A 201 20.38 25.19 3.24
CA ASP A 201 21.40 26.07 2.68
C ASP A 201 20.71 27.34 2.15
N PRO A 202 21.05 28.55 2.65
CA PRO A 202 20.41 29.79 2.21
C PRO A 202 21.02 30.37 0.92
N SER A 203 21.97 29.72 0.25
CA SER A 203 22.68 30.33 -0.88
C SER A 203 22.03 30.07 -2.25
N GLY A 204 20.87 30.68 -2.49
CA GLY A 204 20.37 30.87 -3.85
C GLY A 204 21.22 31.90 -4.62
N VAL A 205 22.11 31.46 -5.51
CA VAL A 205 22.69 32.33 -6.56
C VAL A 205 22.89 31.54 -7.86
N PRO A 206 22.32 31.99 -9.00
CA PRO A 206 22.63 31.41 -10.30
C PRO A 206 23.74 32.19 -11.03
N GLY A 207 24.78 31.47 -11.48
CA GLY A 207 25.40 31.73 -12.79
C GLY A 207 26.91 32.00 -12.87
N ARG A 208 27.52 31.25 -13.81
CA ARG A 208 28.71 31.52 -14.66
C ARG A 208 30.13 31.24 -14.12
N GLY A 209 30.69 30.15 -14.65
CA GLY A 209 31.89 30.21 -15.51
C GLY A 209 33.27 30.02 -14.88
N ALA A 210 33.94 28.93 -15.33
CA ALA A 210 35.37 28.78 -15.62
C ALA A 210 36.30 27.95 -14.68
N ALA A 211 36.84 26.92 -15.34
CA ALA A 211 38.18 26.32 -15.28
C ALA A 211 38.55 25.25 -14.21
N PRO A 212 39.35 24.23 -14.60
CA PRO A 212 39.65 23.06 -13.77
C PRO A 212 40.97 23.23 -12.99
N GLY A 213 41.00 22.71 -11.76
CA GLY A 213 42.24 22.53 -11.00
C GLY A 213 42.25 23.22 -9.65
N ALA A 214 41.61 22.60 -8.65
CA ALA A 214 41.99 22.68 -7.24
C ALA A 214 41.37 21.45 -6.56
N GLY A 215 42.17 20.76 -5.72
CA GLY A 215 41.85 19.45 -5.18
C GLY A 215 40.46 19.39 -4.53
N GLU A 216 39.80 18.24 -4.71
CA GLU A 216 38.59 17.90 -3.96
C GLU A 216 38.85 18.17 -2.47
N PRO A 217 38.13 19.11 -1.82
CA PRO A 217 38.01 19.04 -0.38
C PRO A 217 37.37 17.68 -0.11
N GLY A 218 38.12 16.80 0.56
CA GLY A 218 37.67 15.46 0.89
C GLY A 218 36.24 15.55 1.41
N ALA A 219 35.32 14.94 0.66
CA ALA A 219 33.96 14.75 1.12
C ALA A 219 34.08 14.09 2.48
N ALA A 220 33.77 14.84 3.55
CA ALA A 220 33.56 14.23 4.84
C ALA A 220 32.47 13.19 4.57
N GLU A 221 32.86 11.91 4.63
CA GLU A 221 31.97 10.78 4.50
C GLU A 221 30.95 10.95 5.63
N LEU A 222 29.79 11.50 5.28
CA LEU A 222 28.68 11.65 6.21
C LEU A 222 28.31 10.25 6.63
N GLU A 223 28.57 9.90 7.89
CA GLU A 223 28.12 8.62 8.43
C GLU A 223 26.62 8.46 8.09
N PRO A 224 26.22 7.29 7.56
CA PRO A 224 24.83 7.05 7.23
C PRO A 224 24.00 7.30 8.50
N PRO A 225 22.93 8.10 8.44
CA PRO A 225 22.15 8.41 9.62
C PRO A 225 21.66 7.11 10.26
N ALA A 226 21.82 7.02 11.58
CA ALA A 226 21.55 5.81 12.32
C ALA A 226 20.16 5.24 12.00
N ALA A 227 20.09 3.93 11.79
CA ALA A 227 18.85 3.25 11.50
C ALA A 227 17.83 3.47 12.63
N LEU A 228 16.54 3.68 12.30
CA LEU A 228 15.49 3.91 13.28
C LEU A 228 15.32 2.68 14.18
N PRO A 229 15.53 2.78 15.51
CA PRO A 229 15.28 1.68 16.43
C PRO A 229 13.85 1.17 16.30
N GLU A 230 13.65 -0.13 16.51
CA GLU A 230 12.40 -0.88 16.28
C GLU A 230 11.91 -0.95 14.82
N LEU A 231 12.14 0.07 13.99
CA LEU A 231 11.74 0.06 12.58
C LEU A 231 12.73 -0.74 11.74
N ALA A 232 14.02 -0.42 11.82
CA ALA A 232 15.09 -1.07 11.09
C ALA A 232 15.28 -2.54 11.49
N GLY A 233 16.02 -3.29 10.67
CA GLY A 233 16.42 -4.65 10.99
C GLY A 233 17.33 -4.70 12.22
N ASP A 234 17.24 -5.79 12.98
CA ASP A 234 18.03 -6.02 14.18
C ASP A 234 18.25 -7.53 14.40
N GLY A 235 18.72 -7.93 15.58
CA GLY A 235 18.94 -9.34 15.91
C GLY A 235 17.70 -10.23 15.78
N ARG A 236 16.48 -9.64 15.68
CA ARG A 236 15.24 -10.38 15.44
C ARG A 236 15.01 -10.67 13.95
N GLY A 237 15.64 -9.93 13.04
CA GLY A 237 15.51 -10.12 11.58
C GLY A 237 15.54 -8.84 10.76
N ARG A 238 15.51 -9.01 9.43
CA ARG A 238 15.43 -7.90 8.47
C ARG A 238 13.99 -7.44 8.31
N THR A 239 13.76 -6.13 8.28
CA THR A 239 12.40 -5.57 8.16
C THR A 239 12.18 -4.90 6.81
N THR A 240 10.93 -4.78 6.39
CA THR A 240 10.51 -4.06 5.16
C THR A 240 9.16 -3.42 5.41
N ALA A 241 8.99 -2.12 5.13
CA ALA A 241 7.69 -1.47 5.23
C ALA A 241 6.97 -1.40 3.87
N HIS A 242 5.68 -1.73 3.89
CA HIS A 242 4.83 -1.83 2.69
C HIS A 242 3.78 -0.74 2.61
N ASP A 243 3.14 -0.38 3.73
CA ASP A 243 2.05 0.59 3.74
C ASP A 243 2.01 1.39 5.06
N VAL A 244 1.33 2.53 5.02
CA VAL A 244 1.23 3.47 6.13
C VAL A 244 -0.16 4.10 6.17
N VAL A 245 -0.67 4.32 7.37
CA VAL A 245 -1.91 5.06 7.59
C VAL A 245 -1.77 5.99 8.80
N ALA A 246 -2.44 7.15 8.72
CA ALA A 246 -2.65 8.00 9.88
C ALA A 246 -3.75 7.40 10.78
N VAL A 247 -3.49 7.36 12.08
CA VAL A 247 -4.44 6.95 13.11
C VAL A 247 -4.63 8.11 14.11
N PRO A 248 -5.69 8.12 14.94
CA PRO A 248 -5.94 9.23 15.86
C PRO A 248 -4.73 9.60 16.73
N ASP A 249 -3.97 8.60 17.17
CA ASP A 249 -2.81 8.77 18.06
C ASP A 249 -1.47 8.89 17.31
N GLY A 250 -1.46 9.04 15.98
CA GLY A 250 -0.24 9.24 15.18
C GLY A 250 -0.21 8.41 13.90
N TRP A 251 0.83 7.59 13.77
CA TRP A 251 1.14 6.82 12.57
C TRP A 251 1.18 5.33 12.84
N LEU A 252 0.76 4.56 11.84
CA LEU A 252 0.86 3.13 11.83
C LEU A 252 1.40 2.67 10.47
N VAL A 253 2.49 1.91 10.51
CA VAL A 253 3.14 1.30 9.36
C VAL A 253 2.96 -0.20 9.45
N VAL A 254 2.75 -0.87 8.32
CA VAL A 254 2.72 -2.33 8.24
C VAL A 254 3.78 -2.84 7.27
N GLY A 255 4.25 -4.05 7.51
CA GLY A 255 5.32 -4.63 6.72
C GLY A 255 5.66 -6.05 7.14
N ASP A 256 6.84 -6.49 6.73
CA ASP A 256 7.32 -7.83 6.99
C ASP A 256 8.61 -7.81 7.80
N LEU A 257 8.84 -8.89 8.54
CA LEU A 257 10.09 -9.25 9.18
C LEU A 257 10.53 -10.62 8.68
N LEU A 258 11.75 -10.70 8.16
CA LEU A 258 12.40 -11.96 7.79
C LEU A 258 13.40 -12.34 8.91
N PRO A 259 13.12 -13.39 9.71
CA PRO A 259 14.03 -13.83 10.76
C PRO A 259 15.40 -14.25 10.21
N PRO A 260 16.50 -14.16 10.98
CA PRO A 260 17.85 -14.48 10.50
C PRO A 260 17.97 -15.89 9.89
N ASP A 261 17.33 -16.87 10.52
CA ASP A 261 17.34 -18.28 10.10
C ASP A 261 16.00 -18.72 9.49
N GLY A 262 15.11 -17.76 9.21
CA GLY A 262 13.78 -18.01 8.67
C GLY A 262 13.73 -17.86 7.15
N THR A 263 12.95 -18.72 6.49
CA THR A 263 12.63 -18.58 5.06
C THR A 263 11.31 -17.87 4.80
N GLY A 264 10.44 -17.79 5.82
CA GLY A 264 9.13 -17.14 5.75
C GLY A 264 9.16 -15.73 6.33
N PHE A 265 8.39 -14.83 5.71
CA PHE A 265 8.09 -13.52 6.29
C PHE A 265 7.11 -13.67 7.46
N LEU A 266 7.33 -12.86 8.49
CA LEU A 266 6.42 -12.65 9.61
C LEU A 266 5.75 -11.27 9.45
N PRO A 267 4.42 -11.18 9.52
CA PRO A 267 3.74 -9.90 9.44
C PRO A 267 4.02 -9.06 10.69
N VAL A 268 4.32 -7.79 10.49
CA VAL A 268 4.64 -6.84 11.58
C VAL A 268 3.98 -5.49 11.34
N ALA A 269 3.74 -4.78 12.42
CA ALA A 269 3.30 -3.40 12.39
C ALA A 269 4.19 -2.54 13.29
N TRP A 270 4.27 -1.25 12.99
CA TRP A 270 4.93 -0.27 13.82
C TRP A 270 4.00 0.89 14.11
N THR A 271 4.03 1.38 15.34
CA THR A 271 3.26 2.55 15.77
C THR A 271 4.19 3.66 16.21
N SER A 272 3.84 4.90 15.89
CA SER A 272 4.57 6.09 16.33
C SER A 272 3.60 7.24 16.58
N THR A 273 3.79 8.00 17.65
CA THR A 273 2.98 9.19 17.93
C THR A 273 3.44 10.41 17.15
N ASP A 274 4.71 10.43 16.73
CA ASP A 274 5.39 11.60 16.16
C ASP A 274 6.09 11.33 14.82
N GLY A 275 6.08 10.09 14.35
CA GLY A 275 6.79 9.62 13.15
C GLY A 275 8.29 9.42 13.36
N ARG A 276 8.81 9.58 14.58
CA ARG A 276 10.24 9.50 14.93
C ARG A 276 10.53 8.35 15.88
N GLY A 277 9.77 8.23 16.96
CA GLY A 277 9.85 7.12 17.91
C GLY A 277 8.93 5.98 17.48
N TRP A 278 9.47 4.78 17.24
CA TRP A 278 8.70 3.65 16.73
C TRP A 278 8.64 2.51 17.75
N ARG A 279 7.51 1.82 17.79
CA ARG A 279 7.33 0.57 18.52
C ARG A 279 6.87 -0.53 17.57
N ARG A 280 7.63 -1.64 17.50
CA ARG A 280 7.29 -2.81 16.70
C ARG A 280 6.26 -3.69 17.41
N TRP A 281 5.35 -4.26 16.64
CA TRP A 281 4.32 -5.19 17.07
C TRP A 281 4.31 -6.40 16.13
N PRO A 282 4.56 -7.62 16.63
CA PRO A 282 4.32 -8.82 15.84
C PRO A 282 2.81 -8.99 15.61
N LEU A 283 2.43 -9.39 14.40
CA LEU A 283 1.06 -9.82 14.11
C LEU A 283 0.98 -11.34 14.29
N PRO A 284 -0.15 -11.88 14.78
CA PRO A 284 -0.35 -13.33 14.84
C PRO A 284 -0.15 -13.96 13.47
N SER A 285 0.58 -15.07 13.43
CA SER A 285 0.86 -15.77 12.17
C SER A 285 -0.43 -16.31 11.54
N ALA A 286 -0.51 -16.20 10.22
CA ALA A 286 -1.62 -16.72 9.45
C ALA A 286 -1.30 -18.09 8.80
N GLY A 287 -0.24 -18.77 9.23
CA GLY A 287 0.08 -20.14 8.80
C GLY A 287 -0.88 -21.18 9.41
N ALA A 288 -1.22 -22.23 8.65
CA ALA A 288 -1.95 -23.38 9.19
C ALA A 288 -0.95 -24.36 9.81
N GLY A 289 -0.97 -24.47 11.14
CA GLY A 289 -0.11 -25.39 11.89
C GLY A 289 1.18 -24.72 12.37
N GLY A 290 1.37 -24.70 13.69
CA GLY A 290 2.52 -24.08 14.38
C GLY A 290 3.87 -24.78 14.16
N ALA A 291 4.09 -25.36 12.98
CA ALA A 291 5.41 -25.81 12.57
C ALA A 291 6.26 -24.56 12.29
N ALA A 292 7.35 -24.42 13.05
CA ALA A 292 8.40 -23.46 12.79
C ALA A 292 8.92 -23.69 11.35
N GLY A 293 8.49 -22.86 10.39
CA GLY A 293 8.84 -23.00 8.97
C GLY A 293 7.71 -22.74 7.97
N GLY A 294 6.46 -22.55 8.40
CA GLY A 294 5.36 -22.17 7.50
C GLY A 294 5.34 -20.67 7.15
N ASP A 295 4.82 -20.33 5.95
CA ASP A 295 4.54 -18.94 5.53
C ASP A 295 3.71 -18.22 6.60
N GLY A 296 4.35 -17.37 7.40
CA GLY A 296 3.70 -16.58 8.46
C GLY A 296 2.63 -15.62 7.93
N GLY A 297 2.56 -15.47 6.62
CA GLY A 297 1.82 -14.45 5.91
C GLY A 297 2.66 -13.19 5.74
N SER A 298 2.19 -12.30 4.89
CA SER A 298 2.75 -10.96 4.72
C SER A 298 1.62 -9.96 4.89
N VAL A 299 1.89 -8.78 5.45
CA VAL A 299 0.90 -7.71 5.55
C VAL A 299 1.27 -6.59 4.59
N ARG A 300 0.36 -6.25 3.67
CA ARG A 300 0.68 -5.41 2.49
C ARG A 300 -0.03 -4.08 2.46
N ARG A 301 -1.22 -4.02 3.05
CA ARG A 301 -2.06 -2.82 3.06
C ARG A 301 -2.67 -2.60 4.43
N VAL A 302 -2.85 -1.33 4.81
CA VAL A 302 -3.52 -0.96 6.05
C VAL A 302 -4.42 0.25 5.87
N VAL A 303 -5.59 0.22 6.52
CA VAL A 303 -6.56 1.32 6.49
C VAL A 303 -7.17 1.55 7.87
N LEU A 304 -7.67 2.76 8.09
CA LEU A 304 -8.54 3.09 9.22
C LEU A 304 -10.01 2.96 8.79
N ALA A 305 -10.70 1.97 9.34
CA ALA A 305 -12.12 1.69 9.10
C ALA A 305 -12.94 2.13 10.33
N GLY A 306 -13.38 3.39 10.32
CA GLY A 306 -14.02 4.01 11.49
C GLY A 306 -13.00 4.19 12.59
N ALA A 307 -13.20 3.54 13.74
CA ALA A 307 -12.21 3.51 14.83
C ALA A 307 -11.25 2.30 14.74
N ALA A 308 -11.52 1.33 13.87
CA ALA A 308 -10.73 0.11 13.77
C ALA A 308 -9.58 0.26 12.77
N VAL A 309 -8.39 -0.23 13.11
CA VAL A 309 -7.31 -0.40 12.13
C VAL A 309 -7.42 -1.81 11.55
N VAL A 310 -7.44 -1.89 10.22
CA VAL A 310 -7.54 -3.15 9.46
C VAL A 310 -6.34 -3.27 8.55
N ALA A 311 -5.58 -4.34 8.72
CA ALA A 311 -4.45 -4.66 7.86
C ALA A 311 -4.71 -5.97 7.09
N VAL A 312 -4.29 -6.03 5.84
CA VAL A 312 -4.59 -7.15 4.94
C VAL A 312 -3.34 -7.54 4.16
N GLY A 313 -3.18 -8.85 3.92
CA GLY A 313 -2.12 -9.35 3.07
C GLY A 313 -2.21 -10.85 2.79
N PRO A 314 -1.35 -11.39 1.91
CA PRO A 314 -1.40 -12.78 1.50
C PRO A 314 -1.03 -13.72 2.64
N ALA A 315 -1.74 -14.84 2.74
CA ALA A 315 -1.49 -15.90 3.70
C ALA A 315 -1.95 -17.27 3.16
N GLY A 316 -0.99 -18.16 2.91
CA GLY A 316 -1.25 -19.46 2.30
C GLY A 316 -1.97 -19.34 0.95
N ALA A 317 -3.12 -20.03 0.81
CA ALA A 317 -3.92 -20.04 -0.40
C ALA A 317 -4.83 -18.82 -0.58
N GLY A 318 -4.87 -17.89 0.38
CA GLY A 318 -5.75 -16.73 0.33
C GLY A 318 -5.14 -15.50 1.01
N PHE A 319 -5.98 -14.75 1.70
CA PHE A 319 -5.60 -13.53 2.39
C PHE A 319 -5.98 -13.60 3.86
N ALA A 320 -5.16 -13.01 4.71
CA ALA A 320 -5.40 -12.83 6.12
C ALA A 320 -5.71 -11.37 6.43
N VAL A 321 -6.53 -11.19 7.46
CA VAL A 321 -6.95 -9.87 7.94
C VAL A 321 -6.62 -9.77 9.41
N TRP A 322 -5.86 -8.74 9.75
CA TRP A 322 -5.50 -8.43 11.12
C TRP A 322 -6.21 -7.16 11.56
N ARG A 323 -6.68 -7.16 12.81
CA ARG A 323 -7.29 -5.99 13.43
C ARG A 323 -6.50 -5.60 14.67
N ARG A 324 -6.40 -4.29 14.89
CA ARG A 324 -5.81 -3.76 16.12
C ARG A 324 -6.87 -3.72 17.22
N ALA A 325 -6.62 -4.44 18.31
CA ALA A 325 -7.36 -4.40 19.56
C ALA A 325 -6.55 -3.63 20.63
N ALA A 326 -7.15 -3.38 21.81
CA ALA A 326 -6.48 -2.68 22.90
C ALA A 326 -5.22 -3.42 23.40
N ALA A 327 -5.26 -4.75 23.43
CA ALA A 327 -4.17 -5.59 23.92
C ALA A 327 -3.09 -5.90 22.86
N GLY A 328 -3.32 -5.59 21.59
CA GLY A 328 -2.42 -5.93 20.49
C GLY A 328 -3.14 -6.21 19.18
N TRP A 329 -2.53 -7.00 18.32
CA TRP A 329 -3.12 -7.41 17.04
C TRP A 329 -3.74 -8.79 17.14
N GLU A 330 -4.87 -8.98 16.47
CA GLU A 330 -5.54 -10.28 16.33
C GLU A 330 -5.72 -10.64 14.87
N LEU A 331 -5.68 -11.94 14.56
CA LEU A 331 -6.11 -12.46 13.26
C LEU A 331 -7.64 -12.51 13.25
N ALA A 332 -8.26 -11.55 12.56
CA ALA A 332 -9.70 -11.34 12.60
C ALA A 332 -10.47 -12.19 11.59
N ALA A 333 -9.91 -12.36 10.38
CA ALA A 333 -10.59 -13.10 9.31
C ALA A 333 -9.62 -13.64 8.26
N ARG A 334 -10.17 -14.47 7.38
CA ARG A 334 -9.53 -14.91 6.12
C ARG A 334 -10.53 -14.85 4.99
N PHE A 335 -10.04 -14.64 3.77
CA PHE A 335 -10.86 -14.67 2.56
C PHE A 335 -10.05 -15.10 1.33
N GLY A 336 -10.73 -15.37 0.23
CA GLY A 336 -10.08 -15.63 -1.07
C GLY A 336 -9.36 -16.97 -1.21
N ALA A 337 -9.52 -17.91 -0.26
CA ALA A 337 -9.06 -19.27 -0.46
C ALA A 337 -9.92 -19.96 -1.54
N ALA A 338 -9.28 -20.56 -2.54
CA ALA A 338 -9.99 -21.44 -3.47
C ALA A 338 -10.61 -22.60 -2.66
N GLY A 339 -11.86 -22.94 -2.98
CA GLY A 339 -12.49 -24.14 -2.41
C GLY A 339 -11.69 -25.41 -2.75
N PRO A 340 -11.96 -26.55 -2.08
CA PRO A 340 -11.22 -27.79 -2.27
C PRO A 340 -11.20 -28.32 -3.72
N GLU A 341 -12.11 -27.87 -4.59
CA GLU A 341 -12.20 -28.29 -6.00
C GLU A 341 -11.46 -27.35 -6.99
N GLY A 342 -10.87 -26.24 -6.52
CA GLY A 342 -10.24 -25.23 -7.40
C GLY A 342 -8.72 -25.09 -7.27
N ALA A 343 -8.07 -25.88 -6.42
CA ALA A 343 -6.63 -25.79 -6.20
C ALA A 343 -5.84 -26.65 -7.20
N THR A 344 -5.84 -26.28 -8.48
CA THR A 344 -4.89 -26.83 -9.45
C THR A 344 -4.14 -25.70 -10.14
N GLY A 345 -2.94 -25.42 -9.63
CA GLY A 345 -1.82 -25.01 -10.49
C GLY A 345 -1.63 -23.53 -10.83
N GLY A 346 -2.31 -22.61 -10.16
CA GLY A 346 -2.03 -21.19 -10.29
C GLY A 346 -0.79 -20.75 -9.50
N GLY A 347 0.34 -20.54 -10.19
CA GLY A 347 1.61 -20.09 -9.60
C GLY A 347 1.71 -18.57 -9.39
N GLY A 348 0.61 -17.82 -9.45
CA GLY A 348 0.62 -16.37 -9.34
C GLY A 348 0.98 -15.89 -7.93
N VAL A 349 1.85 -14.88 -7.83
CA VAL A 349 2.13 -14.20 -6.56
C VAL A 349 0.88 -13.44 -6.11
N ARG A 350 0.25 -13.88 -5.03
CA ARG A 350 -0.92 -13.21 -4.44
C ARG A 350 -0.52 -11.85 -3.86
N SER A 351 -1.29 -10.82 -4.18
CA SER A 351 -1.03 -9.46 -3.71
C SER A 351 -2.32 -8.71 -3.39
N VAL A 352 -2.23 -7.79 -2.43
CA VAL A 352 -3.30 -6.83 -2.14
C VAL A 352 -2.94 -5.54 -2.88
N VAL A 353 -3.52 -5.37 -4.07
CA VAL A 353 -3.20 -4.24 -4.95
C VAL A 353 -3.82 -2.94 -4.44
N GLY A 354 -5.00 -3.01 -3.82
CA GLY A 354 -5.67 -1.85 -3.22
C GLY A 354 -6.49 -2.22 -1.98
N LEU A 355 -6.57 -1.29 -1.03
CA LEU A 355 -7.39 -1.39 0.18
C LEU A 355 -7.95 -0.01 0.49
N ALA A 356 -9.26 0.09 0.62
CA ALA A 356 -9.95 1.35 0.91
C ALA A 356 -11.01 1.13 1.97
N ALA A 357 -11.27 2.15 2.79
CA ALA A 357 -12.28 2.08 3.84
C ALA A 357 -13.08 3.38 3.97
N ARG A 358 -14.32 3.24 4.41
CA ARG A 358 -15.21 4.34 4.79
C ARG A 358 -16.18 3.87 5.86
N GLY A 359 -16.19 4.55 7.01
CA GLY A 359 -16.85 4.01 8.20
C GLY A 359 -16.29 2.62 8.52
N ALA A 360 -17.14 1.68 8.94
CA ALA A 360 -16.71 0.29 9.18
C ALA A 360 -16.51 -0.53 7.89
N ARG A 361 -16.91 -0.02 6.71
CA ARG A 361 -16.80 -0.79 5.48
C ARG A 361 -15.38 -0.74 4.93
N VAL A 362 -14.89 -1.89 4.51
CA VAL A 362 -13.58 -2.09 3.87
C VAL A 362 -13.80 -2.77 2.51
N VAL A 363 -13.04 -2.33 1.52
CA VAL A 363 -12.97 -2.96 0.19
C VAL A 363 -11.52 -3.29 -0.12
N ALA A 364 -11.27 -4.55 -0.45
CA ALA A 364 -9.95 -5.04 -0.85
C ALA A 364 -9.99 -5.45 -2.31
N ALA A 365 -9.04 -4.93 -3.09
CA ALA A 365 -8.72 -5.41 -4.42
C ALA A 365 -7.46 -6.28 -4.33
N VAL A 366 -7.54 -7.49 -4.87
CA VAL A 366 -6.46 -8.48 -4.81
C VAL A 366 -6.13 -9.03 -6.19
N SER A 367 -4.90 -9.47 -6.36
CA SER A 367 -4.41 -10.17 -7.55
C SER A 367 -3.74 -11.49 -7.17
N GLY A 368 -3.54 -12.36 -8.15
CA GLY A 368 -2.98 -13.71 -8.04
C GLY A 368 -3.26 -14.46 -9.34
N ASP A 369 -3.96 -15.59 -9.24
CA ASP A 369 -4.43 -16.36 -10.42
C ASP A 369 -5.56 -15.64 -11.19
N GLY A 370 -6.06 -14.55 -10.63
CA GLY A 370 -7.00 -13.61 -11.22
C GLY A 370 -7.09 -12.36 -10.35
N ALA A 371 -7.76 -11.32 -10.84
CA ALA A 371 -8.10 -10.17 -10.03
C ALA A 371 -9.47 -10.37 -9.37
N ALA A 372 -9.58 -10.01 -8.10
CA ALA A 372 -10.84 -10.11 -7.37
C ALA A 372 -11.03 -8.90 -6.45
N VAL A 373 -12.29 -8.59 -6.17
CA VAL A 373 -12.67 -7.55 -5.21
C VAL A 373 -13.50 -8.18 -4.10
N TRP A 374 -13.20 -7.82 -2.87
CA TRP A 374 -13.88 -8.29 -1.67
C TRP A 374 -14.34 -7.10 -0.84
N SER A 375 -15.49 -7.24 -0.18
CA SER A 375 -16.01 -6.21 0.73
C SER A 375 -16.35 -6.80 2.08
N SER A 376 -16.05 -6.04 3.11
CA SER A 376 -16.44 -6.27 4.50
C SER A 376 -17.29 -5.09 4.97
N GLY A 377 -18.43 -5.36 5.59
CA GLY A 377 -19.29 -4.35 6.23
C GLY A 377 -18.99 -4.11 7.72
N ASP A 378 -18.08 -4.89 8.30
CA ASP A 378 -17.87 -5.05 9.74
C ASP A 378 -16.39 -4.91 10.14
N ALA A 379 -15.72 -3.94 9.53
CA ALA A 379 -14.32 -3.60 9.76
C ALA A 379 -13.36 -4.79 9.60
N GLY A 380 -13.60 -5.61 8.59
CA GLY A 380 -12.74 -6.73 8.20
C GLY A 380 -13.04 -8.06 8.88
N SER A 381 -14.14 -8.19 9.63
CA SER A 381 -14.47 -9.42 10.38
C SER A 381 -15.12 -10.49 9.51
N SER A 382 -15.90 -10.09 8.51
CA SER A 382 -16.47 -10.96 7.47
C SER A 382 -16.30 -10.34 6.09
N TRP A 383 -16.19 -11.20 5.07
CA TRP A 383 -15.89 -10.78 3.71
C TRP A 383 -16.80 -11.47 2.70
N ARG A 384 -17.24 -10.68 1.72
CA ARG A 384 -18.06 -11.14 0.59
C ARG A 384 -17.37 -10.79 -0.71
N PRO A 385 -17.36 -11.68 -1.71
CA PRO A 385 -16.85 -11.34 -3.03
C PRO A 385 -17.77 -10.30 -3.68
N VAL A 386 -17.18 -9.38 -4.45
CA VAL A 386 -17.89 -8.37 -5.23
C VAL A 386 -17.72 -8.73 -6.70
N MET A 387 -18.84 -8.94 -7.41
CA MET A 387 -18.81 -9.15 -8.85
C MET A 387 -18.37 -7.85 -9.54
N VAL A 388 -17.32 -7.95 -10.36
CA VAL A 388 -16.76 -6.83 -11.12
C VAL A 388 -17.02 -7.01 -12.61
N PRO A 389 -17.10 -5.94 -13.41
CA PRO A 389 -17.45 -6.04 -14.83
C PRO A 389 -16.40 -6.75 -15.71
N ALA A 390 -15.17 -6.92 -15.21
CA ALA A 390 -14.07 -7.51 -15.95
C ALA A 390 -13.36 -8.57 -15.11
N GLU A 391 -13.76 -9.84 -15.27
CA GLU A 391 -13.11 -10.97 -14.59
C GLU A 391 -11.71 -11.28 -15.16
N ARG A 392 -11.37 -10.74 -16.34
CA ARG A 392 -10.08 -10.97 -17.02
C ARG A 392 -9.07 -9.82 -16.92
N ASP A 393 -9.51 -8.63 -16.52
CA ASP A 393 -8.61 -7.47 -16.41
C ASP A 393 -7.96 -7.45 -15.02
N GLY A 394 -6.68 -7.11 -14.96
CA GLY A 394 -5.95 -6.99 -13.70
C GLY A 394 -6.43 -5.76 -12.94
N VAL A 395 -7.16 -5.93 -11.84
CA VAL A 395 -7.46 -4.81 -10.94
C VAL A 395 -6.14 -4.22 -10.44
N SER A 396 -5.99 -2.91 -10.57
CA SER A 396 -4.78 -2.19 -10.21
C SER A 396 -4.96 -1.33 -8.95
N SER A 397 -6.16 -0.80 -8.71
CA SER A 397 -6.46 0.02 -7.53
C SER A 397 -7.96 0.12 -7.25
N VAL A 398 -8.30 0.48 -6.02
CA VAL A 398 -9.66 0.74 -5.55
C VAL A 398 -9.67 1.95 -4.64
N VAL A 399 -10.72 2.77 -4.73
CA VAL A 399 -10.92 3.92 -3.84
C VAL A 399 -12.39 4.06 -3.45
N VAL A 400 -12.62 4.46 -2.21
CA VAL A 400 -13.94 4.67 -1.64
C VAL A 400 -14.05 6.12 -1.17
N GLY A 401 -15.08 6.83 -1.63
CA GLY A 401 -15.46 8.16 -1.15
C GLY A 401 -16.73 8.10 -0.28
N ASP A 402 -17.46 9.22 -0.22
CA ASP A 402 -18.64 9.32 0.65
C ASP A 402 -19.79 8.41 0.17
N ASP A 403 -20.08 8.43 -1.14
CA ASP A 403 -21.21 7.71 -1.75
C ASP A 403 -20.79 6.83 -2.94
N ARG A 404 -19.49 6.81 -3.31
CA ARG A 404 -18.99 6.07 -4.47
C ARG A 404 -17.81 5.17 -4.16
N LEU A 405 -17.81 4.04 -4.83
CA LEU A 405 -16.66 3.14 -4.98
C LEU A 405 -16.18 3.24 -6.42
N VAL A 406 -14.87 3.37 -6.62
CA VAL A 406 -14.24 3.33 -7.95
C VAL A 406 -13.23 2.20 -8.00
N LEU A 407 -13.29 1.44 -9.09
CA LEU A 407 -12.37 0.37 -9.44
C LEU A 407 -11.57 0.77 -10.67
N PHE A 408 -10.25 0.52 -10.62
CA PHE A 408 -9.34 0.71 -11.73
C PHE A 408 -8.74 -0.63 -12.12
N ALA A 409 -8.69 -0.93 -13.42
CA ALA A 409 -8.07 -2.14 -13.93
C ALA A 409 -7.22 -1.86 -15.17
N ASP A 410 -6.10 -2.59 -15.27
CA ASP A 410 -5.24 -2.67 -16.44
C ASP A 410 -5.44 -4.05 -17.08
N GLY A 411 -5.95 -4.10 -18.30
CA GLY A 411 -6.14 -5.32 -19.08
C GLY A 411 -5.28 -5.37 -20.33
N ALA A 412 -5.31 -6.51 -21.02
CA ALA A 412 -4.69 -6.66 -22.35
C ALA A 412 -5.31 -5.69 -23.38
N ASP A 413 -6.62 -5.42 -23.24
CA ASP A 413 -7.37 -4.50 -24.09
C ASP A 413 -7.21 -3.02 -23.66
N GLY A 414 -6.37 -2.75 -22.66
CA GLY A 414 -6.12 -1.43 -22.12
C GLY A 414 -6.73 -1.17 -20.74
N PHE A 415 -6.69 0.09 -20.35
CA PHE A 415 -7.16 0.55 -19.04
C PHE A 415 -8.68 0.74 -19.02
N ARG A 416 -9.29 0.38 -17.88
CA ARG A 416 -10.71 0.60 -17.61
C ARG A 416 -10.92 1.11 -16.19
N ALA A 417 -11.95 1.92 -16.02
CA ALA A 417 -12.44 2.34 -14.71
C ALA A 417 -13.94 2.15 -14.63
N TRP A 418 -14.43 1.81 -13.43
CA TRP A 418 -15.86 1.72 -13.14
C TRP A 418 -16.16 2.36 -11.81
N SER A 419 -17.34 2.96 -11.69
CA SER A 419 -17.86 3.47 -10.43
C SER A 419 -19.22 2.88 -10.11
N THR A 420 -19.54 2.82 -8.82
CA THR A 420 -20.86 2.41 -8.34
C THR A 420 -21.19 3.12 -7.02
N GLY A 421 -22.46 3.06 -6.62
CA GLY A 421 -22.89 3.60 -5.33
C GLY A 421 -22.34 2.77 -4.18
N PHE A 422 -21.63 3.38 -3.24
CA PHE A 422 -21.00 2.69 -2.12
C PHE A 422 -22.00 2.19 -1.07
N THR A 423 -23.08 2.95 -0.86
CA THR A 423 -24.20 2.57 0.03
C THR A 423 -24.99 1.36 -0.50
N LYS A 424 -24.89 1.07 -1.80
CA LYS A 424 -25.52 -0.11 -2.41
C LYS A 424 -24.78 -1.41 -2.13
N LEU A 425 -23.64 -1.37 -1.43
CA LEU A 425 -22.96 -2.57 -0.95
C LEU A 425 -23.52 -3.08 0.39
N ASP A 426 -24.51 -2.39 0.98
CA ASP A 426 -25.22 -2.80 2.21
C ASP A 426 -26.43 -3.71 1.95
N SER A 427 -27.00 -3.62 0.75
CA SER A 427 -28.14 -4.41 0.27
C SER A 427 -27.68 -5.61 -0.54
#